data_AF-A0A2M7D8X8-F1
#
_entry.id   AF-A0A2M7D8X8-F1
#
_cell.length_a   1.000
_cell.length_b   1.000
_cell.length_c   1.000
_cell.angle_alpha   90.00
_cell.angle_beta   90.00
_cell.angle_gamma   90.00
#
_symmetry.space_group_name_H-M   'P 1'
#
loop_
_entity.id
_entity.type
_entity.pdbx_description
1 polymer ?
#
loop_
_entity_poly.entity_id
_entity_poly.type
_entity_poly.pdbx_seq_one_letter_code
_entity_poly.pdbx_strand_id
1 'polypeptide(L)'
;MPEKISIFQIILGAIALLFLINGFLKFVRNEKGQTYFKILATLFIWGNILVFSIFPDLTHIFSRKLGLGENLNTLIFIGFVVIFAILFKLLNIIEKLERNISEIVRRQALNNLKDKLKEK
;
A
#
# COMPACT_ATOMS: atom_id res chain seq x y z
N MET A 1 8.50 -5.96 -36.04
CA MET A 1 7.12 -6.50 -36.14
C MET A 1 6.26 -5.63 -35.23
N PRO A 2 5.15 -5.04 -35.69
CA PRO A 2 4.43 -4.07 -34.88
C PRO A 2 3.92 -4.78 -33.62
N GLU A 3 4.25 -4.21 -32.46
CA GLU A 3 3.82 -4.70 -31.16
C GLU A 3 2.31 -4.79 -31.15
N LYS A 4 1.78 -6.01 -31.22
CA LYS A 4 0.36 -6.24 -30.99
C LYS A 4 0.14 -5.96 -29.52
N ILE A 5 -0.29 -4.74 -29.21
CA ILE A 5 -0.83 -4.39 -27.90
C ILE A 5 -1.86 -5.47 -27.59
N SER A 6 -1.54 -6.32 -26.63
CA SER A 6 -2.42 -7.42 -26.27
C SER A 6 -3.71 -6.81 -25.76
N ILE A 7 -4.87 -7.30 -26.21
CA ILE A 7 -6.18 -6.82 -25.73
C ILE A 7 -6.25 -6.84 -24.20
N PHE A 8 -5.55 -7.80 -23.59
CA PHE A 8 -5.35 -7.89 -22.15
C PHE A 8 -4.66 -6.66 -21.54
N GLN A 9 -3.65 -6.08 -22.20
CA GLN A 9 -2.89 -4.92 -21.74
C GLN A 9 -3.78 -3.67 -21.71
N ILE A 10 -4.58 -3.46 -22.76
CA ILE A 10 -5.55 -2.36 -22.83
C ILE A 10 -6.59 -2.48 -21.72
N ILE A 11 -7.14 -3.69 -21.53
CA ILE A 11 -8.13 -3.97 -20.48
C ILE A 11 -7.53 -3.76 -19.08
N LEU A 12 -6.34 -4.31 -18.81
CA LEU A 12 -5.66 -4.15 -17.52
C LEU A 12 -5.31 -2.68 -17.24
N GLY A 13 -4.82 -1.96 -18.25
CA GLY A 13 -4.51 -0.53 -18.15
C GLY A 13 -5.75 0.30 -17.82
N ALA A 14 -6.86 0.04 -18.51
CA ALA A 14 -8.14 0.71 -18.26
C ALA A 14 -8.68 0.42 -16.85
N ILE A 15 -8.60 -0.84 -16.39
CA ILE A 15 -9.00 -1.22 -15.04
C ILE A 15 -8.12 -0.51 -14.01
N ALA A 16 -6.79 -0.53 -14.17
CA ALA A 16 -5.87 0.15 -13.26
C ALA A 16 -6.13 1.67 -13.20
N LEU A 17 -6.42 2.29 -14.34
CA LEU A 17 -6.79 3.70 -14.41
C LEU A 17 -8.09 3.98 -13.64
N LEU A 18 -9.13 3.15 -13.81
CA LEU A 18 -10.39 3.29 -13.09
C LEU A 18 -10.21 3.15 -11.58
N PHE A 19 -9.39 2.20 -11.13
CA PHE A 19 -9.10 2.01 -9.71
C PHE A 19 -8.26 3.16 -9.12
N LEU A 20 -7.31 3.72 -9.88
CA LEU A 20 -6.57 4.92 -9.47
C LEU A 20 -7.49 6.13 -9.38
N ILE A 21 -8.35 6.35 -10.38
CA ILE A 21 -9.32 7.45 -10.38
C ILE A 21 -10.30 7.30 -9.21
N ASN A 22 -10.82 6.10 -8.96
CA ASN A 22 -11.71 5.84 -7.81
C ASN A 22 -10.98 6.01 -6.48
N GLY A 23 -9.72 5.59 -6.38
CA GLY A 23 -8.88 5.81 -5.21
C GLY A 23 -8.64 7.29 -4.94
N PHE A 24 -8.33 8.04 -5.99
CA PHE A 24 -8.11 9.49 -5.93
C PHE A 24 -9.39 10.26 -5.63
N LEU A 25 -10.53 9.90 -6.25
CA LEU A 25 -11.84 10.47 -5.95
C LEU A 25 -12.24 10.23 -4.49
N LYS A 26 -12.01 9.02 -3.95
CA LYS A 26 -12.28 8.74 -2.54
C LYS A 26 -11.36 9.49 -1.58
N PHE A 27 -10.12 9.80 -2.00
CA PHE A 27 -9.20 10.65 -1.26
C PHE A 27 -9.71 12.10 -1.23
N VAL A 28 -10.08 12.65 -2.38
CA VAL A 28 -10.62 14.02 -2.50
C VAL A 28 -11.96 14.17 -1.77
N ARG A 29 -12.79 13.12 -1.74
CA ARG A 29 -14.11 13.15 -1.09
C ARG A 29 -14.07 13.03 0.44
N ASN A 30 -12.89 12.94 1.05
CA ASN A 30 -12.69 12.96 2.50
C ASN A 30 -13.65 12.03 3.28
N GLU A 31 -13.94 10.84 2.72
CA GLU A 31 -14.81 9.88 3.40
C GLU A 31 -14.13 9.39 4.69
N LYS A 32 -14.78 9.62 5.83
CA LYS A 32 -14.29 9.24 7.17
C LYS A 32 -13.97 7.74 7.20
N GLY A 33 -12.69 7.39 7.13
CA GLY A 33 -12.21 6.00 7.05
C GLY A 33 -11.05 5.75 6.07
N GLN A 34 -10.65 6.76 5.30
CA GLN A 34 -9.44 6.76 4.47
C GLN A 34 -8.20 6.99 5.33
N THR A 35 -7.51 5.92 5.74
CA THR A 35 -6.15 6.01 6.31
C THR A 35 -5.17 6.33 5.19
N TYR A 36 -4.17 7.20 5.43
CA TYR A 36 -3.08 7.49 4.47
C TYR A 36 -2.48 6.21 3.84
N PHE A 37 -2.37 5.15 4.64
CA PHE A 37 -1.91 3.83 4.20
C PHE A 37 -2.77 3.22 3.08
N LYS A 38 -4.10 3.41 3.09
CA LYS A 38 -5.01 2.90 2.04
C LYS A 38 -4.78 3.60 0.71
N ILE A 39 -4.57 4.91 0.71
CA ILE A 39 -4.25 5.65 -0.52
C ILE A 39 -2.89 5.23 -1.02
N LEU A 40 -1.89 5.17 -0.14
CA LEU A 40 -0.53 4.78 -0.51
C LEU A 40 -0.51 3.36 -1.11
N ALA A 41 -1.19 2.40 -0.50
CA ALA A 41 -1.31 1.04 -1.02
C ALA A 41 -2.05 1.00 -2.37
N THR A 42 -3.13 1.78 -2.53
CA THR A 42 -3.88 1.85 -3.79
C THR A 42 -3.00 2.45 -4.90
N LEU A 43 -2.29 3.54 -4.61
CA LEU A 43 -1.39 4.20 -5.55
C LEU A 43 -0.22 3.29 -5.93
N PHE A 44 0.33 2.57 -4.96
CA PHE A 44 1.44 1.65 -5.18
C PHE A 44 1.00 0.46 -6.04
N ILE A 45 -0.06 -0.24 -5.67
CA ILE A 45 -0.50 -1.46 -6.38
C ILE A 45 -0.95 -1.11 -7.81
N TRP A 46 -1.88 -0.15 -7.94
CA TRP A 46 -2.45 0.18 -9.24
C TRP A 46 -1.52 1.02 -10.10
N GLY A 47 -0.65 1.85 -9.49
CA GLY A 47 0.39 2.58 -10.20
C GLY A 47 1.42 1.66 -10.84
N ASN A 48 1.87 0.62 -10.12
CA ASN A 48 2.77 -0.39 -10.70
C ASN A 48 2.09 -1.11 -11.88
N ILE A 49 0.84 -1.56 -11.73
CA ILE A 49 0.09 -2.22 -12.80
C ILE A 49 -0.06 -1.30 -14.03
N LEU A 50 -0.31 -0.01 -13.82
CA LEU A 50 -0.40 0.97 -14.91
C LEU A 50 0.94 1.15 -15.64
N VAL A 51 2.04 1.27 -14.90
CA VAL A 51 3.39 1.43 -15.46
C VAL A 51 3.78 0.20 -16.29
N PHE A 52 3.56 -1.01 -15.77
CA PHE A 52 3.83 -2.25 -16.50
C PHE A 52 2.92 -2.45 -17.71
N SER A 53 1.70 -1.91 -17.67
CA SER A 53 0.77 -1.93 -18.79
C SER A 53 1.16 -0.95 -19.90
N ILE A 54 1.68 0.24 -19.58
CA ILE A 54 2.07 1.24 -20.59
C ILE A 54 3.43 0.92 -21.23
N PHE A 55 4.35 0.29 -20.48
CA PHE A 55 5.70 -0.02 -20.95
C PHE A 55 6.00 -1.54 -20.91
N PRO A 56 5.58 -2.31 -21.93
CA PRO A 56 5.80 -3.77 -21.97
C PRO A 56 7.30 -4.13 -22.09
N ASP A 57 8.10 -3.30 -22.78
CA ASP A 57 9.54 -3.51 -22.88
C ASP A 57 10.25 -3.42 -21.53
N LEU A 58 9.80 -2.52 -20.66
CA LEU A 58 10.32 -2.45 -19.29
C LEU A 58 10.00 -3.75 -18.56
N THR A 59 8.78 -4.29 -18.71
CA THR A 59 8.40 -5.59 -18.13
C THR A 59 9.29 -6.73 -18.65
N HIS A 60 9.63 -6.75 -19.95
CA HIS A 60 10.52 -7.76 -20.53
C HIS A 60 11.97 -7.61 -20.05
N ILE A 61 12.49 -6.38 -19.96
CA ILE A 61 13.85 -6.10 -19.47
C ILE A 61 13.94 -6.41 -17.96
N PHE A 62 12.94 -6.01 -17.18
CA PHE A 62 12.85 -6.35 -15.76
C PHE A 62 12.75 -7.85 -15.57
N SER A 63 11.90 -8.55 -16.33
CA SER A 63 11.79 -10.01 -16.25
C SER A 63 13.10 -10.73 -16.57
N ARG A 64 13.90 -10.20 -17.50
CA ARG A 64 15.18 -10.80 -17.89
C ARG A 64 16.33 -10.43 -16.96
N LYS A 65 16.37 -9.22 -16.41
CA LYS A 65 17.37 -8.80 -15.39
C LYS A 65 17.09 -9.35 -14.00
N LEU A 66 15.82 -9.36 -13.58
CA LEU A 66 15.38 -9.97 -12.34
C LEU A 66 15.32 -11.48 -12.44
N GLY A 67 15.53 -12.07 -13.62
CA GLY A 67 15.49 -13.51 -13.86
C GLY A 67 14.13 -14.17 -13.59
N LEU A 68 13.02 -13.42 -13.71
CA LEU A 68 11.64 -13.91 -13.59
C LEU A 68 11.22 -14.89 -14.70
N GLY A 69 12.14 -15.26 -15.60
CA GLY A 69 11.99 -16.32 -16.59
C GLY A 69 12.42 -17.72 -16.09
N GLU A 70 13.11 -17.80 -14.94
CA GLU A 70 13.45 -19.07 -14.29
C GLU A 70 12.57 -19.30 -13.05
N ASN A 71 11.93 -20.48 -13.00
CA ASN A 71 10.90 -20.86 -12.03
C ASN A 71 11.28 -20.55 -10.56
N LEU A 72 12.57 -20.72 -10.24
CA LEU A 72 13.12 -20.60 -8.90
C LEU A 72 13.25 -19.13 -8.45
N ASN A 73 13.61 -18.24 -9.37
CA ASN A 73 13.85 -16.84 -9.06
C ASN A 73 12.53 -16.05 -8.93
N THR A 74 11.50 -16.44 -9.69
CA THR A 74 10.14 -15.93 -9.52
C THR A 74 9.57 -16.25 -8.13
N LEU A 75 9.84 -17.44 -7.59
CA LEU A 75 9.41 -17.82 -6.24
C LEU A 75 10.09 -16.97 -5.16
N ILE A 76 11.39 -16.69 -5.31
CA ILE A 76 12.14 -15.82 -4.39
C ILE A 76 11.57 -14.41 -4.42
N PHE A 77 11.28 -13.86 -5.60
CA PHE A 77 10.70 -12.52 -5.73
C PHE A 77 9.29 -12.44 -5.10
N ILE A 78 8.44 -13.44 -5.31
CA ILE A 78 7.13 -13.53 -4.64
C ILE A 78 7.31 -13.60 -3.12
N GLY A 79 8.25 -14.42 -2.63
CA GLY A 79 8.59 -14.48 -1.22
C GLY A 79 9.02 -13.12 -0.66
N PHE A 80 9.83 -12.38 -1.43
CA PHE A 80 10.27 -11.03 -1.07
C PHE A 80 9.08 -10.06 -0.96
N VAL A 81 8.18 -10.05 -1.94
CA VAL A 81 6.96 -9.23 -1.90
C VAL A 81 6.09 -9.56 -0.69
N VAL A 82 5.92 -10.85 -0.37
CA VAL A 82 5.17 -11.31 0.81
C VAL A 82 5.85 -10.83 2.11
N ILE A 83 7.17 -10.93 2.21
CA ILE A 83 7.94 -10.42 3.36
C ILE A 83 7.73 -8.91 3.51
N PHE A 84 7.83 -8.13 2.42
CA PHE A 84 7.58 -6.70 2.45
C PHE A 84 6.14 -6.36 2.90
N ALA A 85 5.15 -7.10 2.41
CA ALA A 85 3.76 -6.92 2.83
C ALA A 85 3.57 -7.18 4.34
N ILE A 86 4.24 -8.21 4.88
CA ILE A 86 4.24 -8.51 6.32
C ILE A 86 4.93 -7.39 7.10
N LEU A 87 6.08 -6.90 6.64
CA LEU A 87 6.79 -5.78 7.27
C LEU A 87 5.91 -4.53 7.37
N PHE A 88 5.24 -4.16 6.28
CA PHE A 88 4.28 -3.04 6.31
C PHE A 88 3.13 -3.27 7.28
N LYS A 89 2.61 -4.50 7.37
CA LYS A 89 1.56 -4.84 8.34
C LYS A 89 2.06 -4.69 9.78
N LEU A 90 3.28 -5.10 10.07
CA LEU A 90 3.89 -4.95 11.39
C LEU A 90 4.09 -3.48 11.76
N LEU A 91 4.61 -2.65 10.85
CA LEU A 91 4.75 -1.21 11.07
C LEU A 91 3.42 -0.55 11.42
N ASN A 92 2.35 -0.88 10.68
CA ASN A 92 1.01 -0.36 10.97
C ASN A 92 0.47 -0.81 12.33
N ILE A 93 0.84 -2.00 12.80
CA ILE A 93 0.45 -2.49 14.12
C ILE A 93 1.21 -1.73 15.21
N ILE A 94 2.52 -1.50 15.01
CA ILE A 94 3.36 -0.73 15.93
C ILE A 94 2.84 0.70 16.07
N GLU A 95 2.54 1.38 14.96
CA GLU A 95 2.00 2.75 15.00
C GLU A 95 0.67 2.84 15.78
N LYS A 96 -0.22 1.86 15.59
CA LYS A 96 -1.47 1.78 16.36
C LYS A 96 -1.19 1.53 17.85
N LEU A 97 -0.21 0.69 18.16
CA LEU A 97 0.15 0.37 19.53
C LEU A 97 0.72 1.61 20.24
N GLU A 98 1.63 2.34 19.61
CA GLU A 98 2.19 3.60 20.13
C GLU A 98 1.09 4.63 20.41
N ARG A 99 0.14 4.78 19.50
CA ARG A 99 -1.01 5.67 19.69
C ARG A 99 -1.87 5.25 20.88
N ASN A 100 -2.18 3.96 21.00
CA ASN A 100 -2.98 3.43 22.12
C ASN A 100 -2.28 3.65 23.46
N ILE A 101 -0.96 3.38 23.53
CA ILE A 101 -0.16 3.62 24.73
C ILE A 101 -0.20 5.11 25.10
N SER A 102 0.01 5.99 24.12
CA SER A 102 -0.05 7.44 24.33
C SER A 102 -1.41 7.90 24.87
N GLU A 103 -2.52 7.36 24.35
CA GLU A 103 -3.86 7.66 24.85
C GLU A 103 -4.08 7.15 26.29
N ILE A 104 -3.59 5.94 26.61
CA ILE A 104 -3.68 5.36 27.96
C ILE A 104 -2.92 6.23 28.96
N VAL A 105 -1.66 6.54 28.68
CA VAL A 105 -0.82 7.38 29.56
C VAL A 105 -1.44 8.77 29.74
N ARG A 106 -1.96 9.38 28.67
CA ARG A 106 -2.64 10.68 28.76
C ARG A 106 -3.87 10.62 29.67
N ARG A 107 -4.68 9.58 29.55
CA ARG A 107 -5.87 9.37 30.41
C ARG A 107 -5.46 9.17 31.88
N GLN A 108 -4.42 8.39 32.13
CA GLN A 108 -3.91 8.18 33.49
C GLN A 108 -3.39 9.49 34.11
N ALA A 109 -2.61 10.28 33.35
CA ALA A 109 -2.10 11.57 33.82
C ALA A 109 -3.26 12.55 34.16
N LEU A 110 -4.28 12.64 33.31
CA LEU A 110 -5.45 13.49 33.55
C LEU A 110 -6.27 13.04 34.77
N ASN A 111 -6.45 11.73 34.95
CA ASN A 111 -7.15 11.19 36.11
C ASN A 111 -6.39 11.49 37.41
N ASN A 112 -5.07 11.25 37.43
CA ASN A 112 -4.23 11.56 38.59
C ASN A 112 -4.25 13.05 38.97
N LEU A 113 -4.30 13.95 37.99
CA LEU A 113 -4.44 15.39 38.23
C LEU A 113 -5.81 15.73 38.83
N LYS A 114 -6.88 15.10 38.33
CA LYS A 114 -8.24 15.32 38.82
C LYS A 114 -8.41 14.85 40.27
N ASP A 115 -7.78 13.73 40.63
CA ASP A 115 -7.82 13.20 41.99
C ASP A 115 -7.06 14.12 42.96
N LYS A 116 -5.88 14.62 42.59
CA LYS A 116 -5.13 15.62 43.38
C LYS A 116 -5.88 16.93 43.59
N LEU A 117 -6.72 17.34 42.64
CA LEU A 117 -7.53 18.56 42.76
C LEU A 117 -8.77 18.37 43.65
N LYS A 118 -9.19 17.13 43.91
CA LYS A 118 -10.32 16.83 44.81
C LYS A 118 -9.92 16.70 46.28
N GLU A 119 -8.66 16.35 46.55
CA GLU A 119 -8.12 16.22 47.91
C GLU A 119 -7.67 17.57 48.51
N LYS A 120 -7.75 18.66 47.76
CA LYS A 120 -7.30 20.00 48.16
C LYS A 120 -8.47 20.96 48.26
#